data_AF-A0A4Y2F1Q3-F1
#
_entry.id   AF-A0A4Y2F1Q3-F1
#
_cell.length_a   1.000
_cell.length_b   1.000
_cell.length_c   1.000
_cell.angle_alpha   90.00
_cell.angle_beta   90.00
_cell.angle_gamma   90.00
#
_symmetry.space_group_name_H-M   'P 1'
#
loop_
_entity.id
_entity.type
_entity.pdbx_description
1 polymer ?
#
loop_
_entity_poly.entity_id
_entity_poly.type
_entity_poly.pdbx_seq_one_letter_code
_entity_poly.pdbx_strand_id
1 'polypeptide(L)'
;MVSVVDSKPNKYVVREGKLSFVLRFKMPKDSQLSNEEVSKILHLKFLCKTVKKISKLLNRSKCMIYRVLTRKTRCETKPRSGRPRVTDIRSDRRIQRMSSKTENVSSRNY
;
A
#
# COMPACT_ATOMS: atom_id res chain seq x y z
N MET A 1 16.00 28.83 -5.96
CA MET A 1 14.54 28.83 -5.69
C MET A 1 13.90 27.81 -6.62
N VAL A 2 13.42 26.68 -6.09
CA VAL A 2 12.73 25.66 -6.88
C VAL A 2 11.27 26.09 -7.05
N SER A 3 10.86 26.44 -8.27
CA SER A 3 9.49 26.82 -8.59
C SER A 3 8.67 25.60 -9.02
N VAL A 4 7.68 25.18 -8.22
CA VAL A 4 6.73 24.12 -8.57
C VAL A 4 5.57 24.73 -9.35
N VAL A 5 5.40 24.36 -10.62
CA VAL A 5 4.33 24.85 -11.49
C VAL A 5 3.48 23.67 -11.97
N ASP A 6 2.16 23.82 -11.78
CA ASP A 6 1.03 22.98 -12.21
C ASP A 6 0.93 21.54 -11.65
N SER A 7 0.11 21.40 -10.60
CA SER A 7 -0.21 20.14 -9.92
C SER A 7 -1.47 19.47 -10.50
N LYS A 8 -1.29 18.65 -11.56
CA LYS A 8 -2.19 17.48 -11.75
C LYS A 8 -1.87 16.47 -10.65
N PRO A 9 -2.86 15.80 -10.03
CA PRO A 9 -2.60 14.86 -8.93
C PRO A 9 -1.58 13.80 -9.39
N ASN A 10 -0.52 13.58 -8.60
CA ASN A 10 0.58 12.63 -8.85
C ASN A 10 1.59 12.96 -9.97
N LYS A 11 1.65 14.23 -10.44
CA LYS A 11 2.68 14.69 -11.38
C LYS A 11 3.37 15.94 -10.82
N TYR A 12 4.68 15.85 -10.61
CA TYR A 12 5.53 16.97 -10.18
C TYR A 12 6.55 17.26 -11.27
N VAL A 13 6.74 18.54 -11.58
CA VAL A 13 7.80 19.00 -12.49
C VAL A 13 8.81 19.78 -11.66
N VAL A 14 10.01 19.24 -11.53
CA VAL A 14 11.16 19.89 -10.87
C VAL A 14 11.97 20.58 -11.95
N ARG A 15 12.19 21.89 -11.84
CA ARG A 15 13.02 22.66 -12.77
C ARG A 15 14.29 23.11 -12.06
N GLU A 16 15.44 22.71 -12.58
CA GLU A 16 16.77 23.12 -12.13
C GLU A 16 17.49 23.78 -13.33
N GLY A 17 17.53 25.11 -13.35
CA GLY A 17 18.07 25.88 -14.46
C GLY A 17 17.33 25.62 -15.78
N LYS A 18 18.05 25.17 -16.82
CA LYS A 18 17.47 24.82 -18.14
C LYS A 18 16.88 23.41 -18.19
N LEU A 19 17.12 22.58 -17.19
CA LEU A 19 16.69 21.18 -17.17
C LEU A 19 15.42 21.04 -16.33
N SER A 20 14.45 20.26 -16.82
CA SER A 20 13.23 19.93 -16.09
C SER A 20 13.05 18.42 -15.96
N PHE A 21 12.83 17.94 -14.74
CA PHE A 21 12.53 16.55 -14.42
C PHE A 21 11.05 16.39 -14.09
N VAL A 22 10.39 15.37 -14.64
CA VAL A 22 8.99 15.07 -14.32
C VAL A 22 8.93 13.83 -13.45
N LEU A 23 8.62 14.01 -12.17
CA LEU A 23 8.37 12.92 -11.23
C LEU A 23 6.90 12.54 -11.26
N ARG A 24 6.62 11.28 -11.59
CA ARG A 24 5.27 10.70 -11.55
C ARG A 24 5.22 9.63 -10.47
N PHE A 25 4.69 9.98 -9.31
CA PHE A 25 4.38 9.00 -8.29
C PHE A 25 3.08 8.30 -8.67
N LYS A 26 3.03 6.97 -8.67
CA LYS A 26 1.79 6.23 -8.90
C LYS A 26 1.28 5.76 -7.55
N MET A 27 0.22 6.38 -7.04
CA MET A 27 -0.47 5.89 -5.84
C MET A 27 -0.91 4.45 -6.08
N PRO A 28 -0.50 3.48 -5.26
CA PRO A 28 -0.95 2.11 -5.40
C PRO A 28 -2.46 2.09 -5.22
N LYS A 29 -3.19 1.62 -6.23
CA LYS A 29 -4.59 1.24 -6.03
C LYS A 29 -4.57 -0.15 -5.42
N ASP A 30 -5.28 -0.34 -4.31
CA ASP A 30 -5.38 -1.61 -3.59
C ASP A 30 -6.25 -2.63 -4.33
N SER A 31 -6.13 -2.71 -5.66
CA SER A 31 -6.74 -3.79 -6.43
C SER A 31 -5.90 -5.05 -6.23
N GLN A 32 -6.12 -5.72 -5.10
CA GLN A 32 -5.59 -7.05 -4.86
C GLN A 32 -6.11 -8.00 -5.94
N LEU A 33 -5.22 -8.83 -6.49
CA LEU A 33 -5.62 -9.87 -7.45
C LEU A 33 -6.21 -11.05 -6.67
N SER A 34 -7.30 -11.61 -7.18
CA SER A 34 -7.83 -12.85 -6.61
C SER A 34 -6.89 -14.03 -6.93
N ASN A 35 -6.92 -15.07 -6.10
CA ASN A 35 -6.11 -16.28 -6.34
C ASN A 35 -6.44 -16.93 -7.69
N GLU A 36 -7.70 -16.85 -8.13
CA GLU A 36 -8.14 -17.35 -9.44
C GLU A 36 -7.53 -16.56 -10.59
N GLU A 37 -7.50 -15.22 -10.50
CA GLU A 37 -6.83 -14.37 -11.49
C GLU A 37 -5.33 -14.67 -11.56
N VAL A 38 -4.67 -14.90 -10.42
CA VAL A 38 -3.26 -15.28 -10.36
C VAL A 38 -3.01 -16.62 -11.06
N SER A 39 -3.85 -17.61 -10.81
CA SER A 39 -3.79 -18.92 -11.48
C SER A 39 -3.96 -18.78 -12.99
N LYS A 40 -4.94 -18.00 -13.45
CA LYS A 40 -5.17 -17.69 -14.87
C LYS A 40 -3.95 -17.00 -15.52
N ILE A 41 -3.30 -16.06 -14.83
CA ILE A 41 -2.09 -15.39 -15.32
C ILE A 41 -0.94 -16.37 -15.52
N LEU A 42 -0.70 -17.27 -14.55
CA LEU A 42 0.36 -18.27 -14.62
C LEU A 42 0.11 -19.28 -15.75
N HIS A 43 -1.13 -19.77 -15.88
CA HIS A 43 -1.52 -20.67 -16.97
C HIS A 43 -1.35 -20.04 -18.35
N LEU A 44 -1.81 -18.79 -18.52
CA LEU A 44 -1.65 -18.07 -19.79
C LEU A 44 -0.18 -17.77 -20.13
N LYS A 45 0.67 -17.57 -19.12
CA LYS A 45 2.12 -17.44 -19.30
C LYS A 45 2.75 -18.74 -19.79
N PHE A 46 2.32 -19.86 -19.23
CA PHE A 46 2.77 -21.20 -19.64
C PHE A 46 2.36 -21.51 -21.09
N LEU A 47 1.15 -21.13 -21.49
CA LEU A 47 0.68 -21.18 -22.89
C LEU A 47 1.36 -20.16 -23.84
N CYS A 48 2.50 -19.58 -23.43
CA CYS A 48 3.30 -18.62 -24.19
C CYS A 48 2.54 -17.37 -24.67
N LYS A 49 1.48 -16.94 -23.97
CA LYS A 49 0.76 -15.71 -24.34
C LYS A 49 1.54 -14.47 -23.89
N THR A 50 1.56 -13.44 -24.75
CA THR A 50 2.20 -12.16 -24.42
C THR A 50 1.46 -11.40 -23.33
N VAL A 51 2.17 -10.65 -22.49
CA VAL A 51 1.59 -9.83 -21.40
C VAL A 51 0.51 -8.85 -21.91
N LYS A 52 0.68 -8.29 -23.12
CA LYS A 52 -0.34 -7.44 -23.77
C LYS A 52 -1.67 -8.17 -23.99
N LYS A 53 -1.62 -9.44 -24.38
CA LYS A 53 -2.81 -10.28 -24.64
C LYS A 53 -3.46 -10.70 -23.31
N ILE A 54 -2.65 -11.10 -22.34
CA ILE A 54 -3.12 -11.42 -20.97
C ILE A 54 -3.82 -10.22 -20.33
N SER A 55 -3.25 -9.01 -20.48
CA SER A 55 -3.83 -7.76 -19.98
C SER A 55 -5.21 -7.45 -20.55
N LYS A 56 -5.42 -7.72 -21.84
CA LYS A 56 -6.72 -7.55 -22.49
C LYS A 56 -7.72 -8.64 -22.07
N LEU A 57 -7.29 -9.90 -21.98
CA LEU A 57 -8.18 -11.01 -21.62
C LEU A 57 -8.71 -10.90 -20.19
N LEU A 58 -7.86 -10.49 -19.25
CA LEU A 58 -8.23 -10.38 -17.84
C LEU A 58 -8.73 -8.97 -17.47
N ASN A 59 -8.76 -8.02 -18.41
CA ASN A 59 -9.07 -6.61 -18.16
C ASN A 59 -8.26 -6.00 -16.99
N ARG A 60 -7.00 -6.40 -16.85
CA ARG A 60 -6.08 -5.92 -15.81
C ARG A 60 -4.88 -5.20 -16.39
N SER A 61 -4.31 -4.27 -15.61
CA SER A 61 -3.15 -3.49 -16.05
C SER A 61 -1.89 -4.36 -16.21
N LYS A 62 -1.07 -4.05 -17.23
CA LYS A 62 0.21 -4.75 -17.48
C LYS A 62 1.11 -4.81 -16.23
N CYS A 63 1.14 -3.73 -15.43
CA CYS A 63 1.95 -3.65 -14.21
C CYS A 63 1.56 -4.72 -13.17
N MET A 64 0.27 -5.03 -13.04
CA MET A 64 -0.19 -6.09 -12.13
C MET A 64 0.25 -7.47 -12.61
N ILE A 65 0.16 -7.71 -13.92
CA ILE A 65 0.60 -8.97 -14.51
C ILE A 65 2.11 -9.12 -14.37
N TYR A 66 2.89 -8.08 -14.67
CA TYR A 66 4.35 -8.11 -14.44
C TYR A 66 4.69 -8.37 -12.98
N ARG A 67 3.94 -7.82 -12.01
CA ARG A 67 4.15 -8.11 -10.58
C ARG A 67 3.93 -9.59 -10.25
N VAL A 68 2.94 -10.25 -10.85
CA VAL A 68 2.71 -11.68 -10.66
C VAL A 68 3.80 -12.52 -11.33
N LEU A 69 4.16 -12.18 -12.57
CA LEU A 69 5.13 -12.95 -13.36
C LEU A 69 6.58 -12.81 -12.88
N THR A 70 6.95 -11.66 -12.30
CA THR A 70 8.34 -11.35 -11.91
C THR A 70 8.62 -11.72 -10.45
N ARG A 71 7.58 -11.87 -9.61
CA ARG A 71 7.76 -12.24 -8.20
C ARG A 71 7.90 -13.76 -8.06
N LYS A 72 9.06 -14.23 -7.62
CA LYS A 72 9.34 -15.64 -7.28
C LYS A 72 8.68 -16.12 -5.98
N THR A 73 8.16 -15.21 -5.16
CA THR A 73 7.69 -15.49 -3.80
C THR A 73 6.28 -14.96 -3.59
N ARG A 74 5.44 -15.75 -2.91
CA ARG A 74 4.09 -15.36 -2.47
C ARG A 74 4.15 -13.93 -1.91
N CYS A 75 3.24 -13.08 -2.40
CA CYS A 75 2.93 -11.79 -1.81
C CYS A 75 2.31 -11.97 -0.42
N GLU A 76 2.98 -12.66 0.49
CA GLU A 76 2.92 -12.24 1.89
C GLU A 76 3.62 -10.90 1.94
N THR A 77 2.88 -9.91 1.49
CA THR A 77 3.21 -8.51 1.65
C THR A 77 3.37 -8.37 3.14
N LYS A 78 4.61 -8.19 3.62
CA LYS A 78 4.83 -7.76 5.00
C LYS A 78 3.80 -6.67 5.24
N PRO A 79 2.91 -6.83 6.23
CA PRO A 79 1.89 -5.83 6.46
C PRO A 79 2.62 -4.50 6.60
N ARG A 80 2.04 -3.45 6.01
CA ARG A 80 2.63 -2.12 6.17
C ARG A 80 2.84 -1.90 7.67
N SER A 81 4.07 -1.56 8.07
CA SER A 81 4.32 -1.14 9.44
C SER A 81 3.34 -0.01 9.72
N GLY A 82 2.39 -0.25 10.61
CA GLY A 82 1.38 0.73 10.97
C GLY A 82 2.06 2.01 11.46
N ARG A 83 1.30 3.10 11.53
CA ARG A 83 1.80 4.32 12.16
C ARG A 83 2.26 3.96 13.58
N PRO A 84 3.48 4.36 14.01
CA PRO A 84 3.90 4.12 15.38
C PRO A 84 2.90 4.76 16.34
N ARG A 85 2.67 4.10 17.48
CA ARG A 85 1.77 4.62 18.51
C ARG A 85 2.32 5.95 19.02
N VAL A 86 1.42 6.91 19.22
CA VAL A 86 1.77 8.23 19.76
C VAL A 86 2.15 8.14 21.24
N THR A 87 1.62 7.15 21.94
CA THR A 87 1.89 6.91 23.36
C THR A 87 2.86 5.74 23.55
N ASP A 88 3.72 5.88 24.55
CA ASP A 88 4.61 4.80 24.98
C ASP A 88 3.83 3.73 25.75
N ILE A 89 4.35 2.51 25.75
CA ILE A 89 3.77 1.37 26.49
C ILE A 89 3.62 1.68 27.99
N ARG A 90 4.47 2.56 28.54
CA ARG A 90 4.42 2.97 29.95
C ARG A 90 3.26 3.93 30.22
N SER A 91 2.99 4.88 29.33
CA SER A 91 1.83 5.77 29.45
C SER A 91 0.52 5.02 29.34
N ASP A 92 0.40 4.09 28.39
CA ASP A 92 -0.81 3.26 28.24
C ASP A 92 -1.11 2.47 29.52
N ARG A 93 -0.07 1.87 30.11
CA ARG A 93 -0.18 1.17 31.41
C ARG A 93 -0.58 2.10 32.55
N ARG A 94 -0.11 3.35 32.56
CA ARG A 94 -0.51 4.33 33.59
C ARG A 94 -2.00 4.68 33.45
N ILE A 95 -2.48 4.89 32.23
CA ILE A 95 -3.89 5.19 31.94
C ILE A 95 -4.78 4.01 32.36
N GLN A 96 -4.43 2.77 32.00
CA GLN A 96 -5.16 1.57 32.44
C GLN A 96 -5.27 1.46 33.96
N ARG A 97 -4.19 1.75 34.70
CA ARG A 97 -4.20 1.72 36.18
C ARG A 97 -5.07 2.81 36.79
N MET A 98 -5.17 3.98 36.17
CA MET A 98 -6.06 5.02 36.67
C MET A 98 -7.53 4.64 36.41
N SER A 99 -7.82 4.09 35.23
CA SER A 99 -9.16 3.61 34.86
C SER A 99 -9.64 2.46 35.75
N SER A 100 -8.77 1.49 36.06
CA SER A 100 -9.16 0.36 36.92
C SER A 100 -9.35 0.78 38.38
N LYS A 101 -8.67 1.83 38.85
CA LYS A 101 -8.88 2.36 40.19
C LYS A 101 -10.22 3.07 40.34
N THR A 102 -10.72 3.75 39.31
CA THR A 102 -12.01 4.47 39.37
C THR A 102 -13.21 3.52 39.40
N GLU A 103 -13.17 2.39 38.69
CA GLU A 103 -14.27 1.40 38.69
C GLU A 103 -14.42 0.68 40.04
N ASN A 104 -13.32 0.42 40.74
CA ASN A 104 -13.32 -0.18 42.09
C ASN A 104 -13.86 0.75 43.19
N VAL A 105 -13.93 2.07 42.95
CA VAL A 105 -14.55 3.02 43.88
C VAL A 105 -16.08 3.04 43.71
N SER A 106 -16.58 2.79 42.49
CA SER A 106 -18.02 2.69 42.22
C SER A 106 -18.64 1.38 42.72
N SER A 107 -17.90 0.27 42.69
CA SER A 107 -18.39 -1.07 43.07
C SER A 107 -18.26 -1.39 44.57
N ARG A 108 -17.73 -0.47 45.38
CA ARG A 108 -17.69 -0.56 46.86
C ARG A 108 -18.84 0.17 47.56
N ASN A 109 -19.71 0.85 46.82
CA ASN A 109 -20.80 1.68 47.35
C ASN A 109 -22.20 1.14 46.96
N TYR A 110 -22.37 -0.19 46.99
CA TYR A 110 -23.66 -0.88 46.99
C TYR A 110 -23.63 -2.01 48.02
#